data_AF-A0A0D7DZL6-F1
#
_entry.id   AF-A0A0D7DZL6-F1
#
_cell.length_a   1.000
_cell.length_b   1.000
_cell.length_c   1.000
_cell.angle_alpha   90.00
_cell.angle_beta   90.00
_cell.angle_gamma   90.00
#
_symmetry.space_group_name_H-M   'P 1'
#
loop_
_entity.id
_entity.type
_entity.pdbx_description
1 polymer ?
#
loop_
_entity_poly.entity_id
_entity_poly.type
_entity_poly.pdbx_seq_one_letter_code
_entity_poly.pdbx_strand_id
1 'polypeptide(L)'
;MSIDLVTGENARYQLLKVAHERFGCAPAALSSPQREQAERIVGRQLQLENAVLHSAEACGVVIPDEQVADAWAEIAARYEDPLALHKALDDSGLDEAGLRQLLARELKVETVLQRVCAGLPEITDTDVSLYYFNHPERFVRPATRLARQILITVNEDFPENSRTSAWRRINLIAER
;
A
#
# COMPACT_ATOMS: atom_id res chain seq x y z
N MET A 1 20.86 -18.67 -20.97
CA MET A 1 21.72 -17.67 -20.29
C MET A 1 20.94 -16.37 -20.21
N SER A 2 19.96 -16.25 -19.30
CA SER A 2 19.09 -15.06 -19.17
C SER A 2 18.37 -14.96 -17.80
N ILE A 3 18.93 -15.50 -16.70
CA ILE A 3 18.18 -15.63 -15.42
C ILE A 3 18.38 -14.42 -14.48
N ASP A 4 19.32 -13.51 -14.73
CA ASP A 4 19.67 -12.46 -13.75
C ASP A 4 18.97 -11.10 -13.94
N LEU A 5 18.41 -10.81 -15.14
CA LEU A 5 17.75 -9.52 -15.40
C LEU A 5 16.42 -9.38 -14.65
N VAL A 6 15.59 -10.43 -14.69
CA VAL A 6 14.26 -10.44 -14.05
C VAL A 6 14.38 -10.33 -12.52
N THR A 7 15.44 -10.87 -11.91
CA THR A 7 15.65 -10.74 -10.47
C THR A 7 15.95 -9.29 -10.08
N GLY A 8 16.70 -8.57 -10.91
CA GLY A 8 16.98 -7.14 -10.72
C GLY A 8 15.77 -6.25 -10.98
N GLU A 9 15.02 -6.51 -12.05
CA GLU A 9 13.79 -5.77 -12.38
C GLU A 9 12.68 -6.01 -11.35
N ASN A 10 12.50 -7.25 -10.89
CA ASN A 10 11.54 -7.56 -9.83
C ASN A 10 11.87 -6.81 -8.54
N ALA A 11 13.14 -6.80 -8.12
CA ALA A 11 13.55 -6.05 -6.93
C ALA A 11 13.30 -4.54 -7.08
N ARG A 12 13.54 -3.96 -8.26
CA ARG A 12 13.25 -2.55 -8.54
C ARG A 12 11.76 -2.24 -8.50
N TYR A 13 10.94 -3.08 -9.13
CA TYR A 13 9.48 -2.95 -9.13
C TYR A 13 8.91 -3.06 -7.72
N GLN A 14 9.32 -4.06 -6.94
CA GLN A 14 8.88 -4.20 -5.56
C GLN A 14 9.35 -3.03 -4.68
N LEU A 15 10.56 -2.52 -4.91
CA LEU A 15 11.05 -1.33 -4.21
C LEU A 15 10.23 -0.08 -4.55
N LEU A 16 9.89 0.12 -5.82
CA LEU A 16 9.00 1.19 -6.28
C LEU A 16 7.64 1.11 -5.59
N LYS A 17 7.03 -0.09 -5.56
CA LYS A 17 5.74 -0.33 -4.92
C LYS A 17 5.79 -0.05 -3.41
N VAL A 18 6.77 -0.60 -2.70
CA VAL A 18 6.94 -0.39 -1.25
C VAL A 18 7.22 1.08 -0.92
N ALA A 19 8.05 1.77 -1.72
CA ALA A 19 8.33 3.19 -1.54
C ALA A 19 7.04 4.03 -1.64
N HIS A 20 6.23 3.75 -2.64
CA HIS A 20 4.96 4.44 -2.86
C HIS A 20 3.94 4.15 -1.75
N GLU A 21 3.71 2.88 -1.41
CA GLU A 21 2.70 2.48 -0.43
C GLU A 21 3.05 2.89 1.02
N ARG A 22 4.33 2.83 1.40
CA ARG A 22 4.77 3.10 2.78
C ARG A 22 5.15 4.55 3.02
N PHE A 23 5.69 5.24 2.01
CA PHE A 23 6.28 6.57 2.17
C PHE A 23 5.71 7.63 1.21
N GLY A 24 4.88 7.24 0.25
CA GLY A 24 4.24 8.16 -0.70
C GLY A 24 5.22 8.84 -1.65
N CYS A 25 6.42 8.28 -1.86
CA CYS A 25 7.47 8.89 -2.67
C CYS A 25 8.17 7.88 -3.59
N ALA A 26 8.93 8.40 -4.56
CA ALA A 26 9.74 7.57 -5.45
C ALA A 26 10.97 6.99 -4.71
N PRO A 27 11.52 5.83 -5.12
CA PRO A 27 12.69 5.21 -4.49
C PRO A 27 13.90 6.14 -4.36
N ALA A 28 14.10 7.03 -5.34
CA ALA A 28 15.20 8.00 -5.33
C ALA A 28 15.07 9.09 -4.23
N ALA A 29 13.86 9.32 -3.73
CA ALA A 29 13.57 10.32 -2.69
C ALA A 29 13.58 9.74 -1.27
N LEU A 30 13.86 8.44 -1.10
CA LEU A 30 13.96 7.81 0.20
C LEU A 30 15.23 8.26 0.92
N SER A 31 15.09 8.65 2.20
CA SER A 31 16.25 8.81 3.08
C SER A 31 16.94 7.47 3.32
N SER A 32 18.22 7.46 3.68
CA SER A 32 18.98 6.24 3.99
C SER A 32 18.24 5.27 4.94
N PRO A 33 17.65 5.68 6.08
CA PRO A 33 16.91 4.75 6.95
C PRO A 33 15.61 4.23 6.31
N GLN A 34 14.89 5.06 5.54
CA GLN A 34 13.69 4.62 4.83
C GLN A 34 14.02 3.61 3.74
N ARG A 35 15.14 3.83 3.04
CA ARG A 35 15.64 2.93 2.01
C ARG A 35 16.03 1.57 2.57
N GLU A 36 16.81 1.53 3.65
CA GLU A 36 17.14 0.27 4.33
C GLU A 36 15.89 -0.49 4.79
N GLN A 37 14.89 0.23 5.29
CA GLN A 37 13.62 -0.38 5.68
C GLN A 37 12.86 -0.94 4.46
N ALA A 38 12.78 -0.18 3.38
CA ALA A 38 12.12 -0.62 2.15
C ALA A 38 12.82 -1.86 1.56
N GLU A 39 14.15 -1.84 1.47
CA GLU A 39 14.96 -2.97 0.98
C GLU A 39 14.77 -4.24 1.84
N ARG A 40 14.68 -4.10 3.18
CA ARG A 40 14.36 -5.24 4.05
C ARG A 40 12.96 -5.81 3.80
N ILE A 41 11.97 -4.95 3.56
CA ILE A 41 10.60 -5.38 3.25
C ILE A 41 10.58 -6.11 1.91
N VAL A 42 11.16 -5.52 0.88
CA VAL A 42 11.28 -6.11 -0.47
C VAL A 42 11.99 -7.46 -0.41
N GLY A 43 13.12 -7.55 0.30
CA GLY A 43 13.85 -8.81 0.45
C GLY A 43 13.00 -9.94 1.05
N ARG A 44 12.22 -9.64 2.09
CA ARG A 44 11.28 -10.62 2.67
C ARG A 44 10.15 -10.97 1.71
N GLN A 45 9.59 -9.98 1.03
CA GLN A 45 8.50 -10.20 0.08
C GLN A 45 8.94 -11.11 -1.06
N LEU A 46 10.10 -10.85 -1.67
CA LEU A 46 10.67 -11.68 -2.72
C LEU A 46 10.94 -13.11 -2.24
N GLN A 47 11.40 -13.30 -1.00
CA GLN A 47 11.58 -14.63 -0.41
C GLN A 47 10.25 -15.37 -0.29
N LEU A 48 9.20 -14.71 0.18
CA LEU A 48 7.86 -15.29 0.30
C LEU A 48 7.25 -15.61 -1.06
N GLU A 49 7.30 -14.69 -2.02
CA GLU A 49 6.83 -14.91 -3.39
C GLU A 49 7.54 -16.10 -4.03
N ASN A 50 8.87 -16.18 -3.88
CA ASN A 50 9.62 -17.34 -4.33
C ASN A 50 9.15 -18.63 -3.65
N ALA A 51 8.98 -18.64 -2.33
CA ALA A 51 8.50 -19.82 -1.61
C ALA A 51 7.11 -20.26 -2.11
N VAL A 52 6.19 -19.32 -2.33
CA VAL A 52 4.85 -19.60 -2.86
C VAL A 52 4.93 -20.15 -4.28
N LEU A 53 5.74 -19.57 -5.16
CA LEU A 53 5.86 -20.02 -6.55
C LEU A 53 6.54 -21.40 -6.69
N HIS A 54 7.37 -21.79 -5.73
CA HIS A 54 7.98 -23.12 -5.66
C HIS A 54 7.15 -24.14 -4.87
N SER A 55 6.00 -23.75 -4.34
CA SER A 55 5.09 -24.65 -3.63
C SER A 55 4.41 -25.64 -4.59
N ALA A 56 3.91 -26.76 -4.06
CA ALA A 56 3.18 -27.74 -4.86
C ALA A 56 1.85 -27.15 -5.38
N GLU A 57 1.27 -26.24 -4.61
CA GLU A 57 0.01 -25.56 -4.86
C GLU A 57 0.09 -24.60 -6.06
N ALA A 58 1.30 -24.12 -6.39
CA ALA A 58 1.59 -23.37 -7.61
C ALA A 58 1.59 -24.22 -8.89
N CYS A 59 1.59 -25.54 -8.77
CA CYS A 59 1.53 -26.44 -9.91
C CYS A 59 0.16 -26.33 -10.60
N GLY A 60 0.19 -26.16 -11.93
CA GLY A 60 -1.00 -26.01 -12.76
C GLY A 60 -1.67 -24.65 -12.70
N VAL A 61 -1.17 -23.69 -11.91
CA VAL A 61 -1.68 -22.32 -11.92
C VAL A 61 -1.10 -21.56 -13.10
N VAL A 62 -2.00 -21.14 -14.00
CA VAL A 62 -1.71 -20.35 -15.20
C VAL A 62 -2.51 -19.06 -15.13
N ILE A 63 -1.84 -17.94 -15.39
CA ILE A 63 -2.47 -16.62 -15.46
C ILE A 63 -2.76 -16.32 -16.93
N PRO A 64 -4.03 -16.14 -17.32
CA PRO A 64 -4.40 -15.71 -18.66
C PRO A 64 -3.86 -14.30 -18.97
N ASP A 65 -3.47 -14.08 -20.22
CA ASP A 65 -2.95 -12.78 -20.68
C ASP A 65 -3.98 -11.64 -20.48
N GLU A 66 -5.28 -11.96 -20.52
CA GLU A 66 -6.37 -11.01 -20.23
C GLU A 66 -6.28 -10.44 -18.81
N GLN A 67 -6.00 -11.28 -17.80
CA GLN A 67 -5.85 -10.80 -16.42
C GLN A 67 -4.61 -9.90 -16.26
N VAL A 68 -3.53 -10.21 -17.00
CA VAL A 68 -2.34 -9.35 -17.02
C VAL A 68 -2.65 -8.01 -17.70
N ALA A 69 -3.46 -8.03 -18.77
CA ALA A 69 -3.89 -6.83 -19.47
C ALA A 69 -4.81 -5.95 -18.61
N ASP A 70 -5.70 -6.55 -17.81
CA ASP A 70 -6.55 -5.83 -16.87
C ASP A 70 -5.72 -5.18 -15.77
N ALA A 71 -4.79 -5.93 -15.15
CA ALA A 71 -3.88 -5.38 -14.15
C ALA A 71 -2.99 -4.27 -14.72
N TRP A 72 -2.55 -4.41 -15.98
CA TRP A 72 -1.84 -3.36 -16.70
C TRP A 72 -2.71 -2.11 -16.90
N ALA A 73 -3.97 -2.29 -17.30
CA ALA A 73 -4.91 -1.19 -17.51
C ALA A 73 -5.18 -0.42 -16.20
N GLU A 74 -5.27 -1.11 -15.06
CA GLU A 74 -5.39 -0.46 -13.74
C GLU A 74 -4.18 0.40 -13.39
N ILE A 75 -2.97 -0.05 -13.74
CA ILE A 75 -1.75 0.75 -13.55
C ILE A 75 -1.77 1.96 -14.48
N ALA A 76 -2.09 1.73 -15.76
CA ALA A 76 -2.14 2.78 -16.76
C ALA A 76 -3.17 3.88 -16.42
N ALA A 77 -4.31 3.50 -15.83
CA ALA A 77 -5.35 4.44 -15.39
C ALA A 77 -4.90 5.43 -14.29
N ARG A 78 -3.77 5.16 -13.61
CA ARG A 78 -3.18 6.09 -12.62
C ARG A 78 -2.39 7.22 -13.26
N TYR A 79 -2.11 7.13 -14.56
CA TYR A 79 -1.36 8.13 -15.32
C TYR A 79 -2.30 8.89 -16.27
N GLU A 80 -2.00 10.17 -16.49
CA GLU A 80 -2.81 11.06 -17.32
C GLU A 80 -2.73 10.68 -18.80
N ASP A 81 -1.58 10.20 -19.27
CA ASP A 81 -1.38 9.71 -20.62
C ASP A 81 -0.35 8.55 -20.70
N PRO A 82 -0.30 7.81 -21.82
CA PRO A 82 0.66 6.72 -22.01
C PRO A 82 2.15 7.16 -22.00
N LEU A 83 2.44 8.42 -22.34
CA LEU A 83 3.81 8.94 -22.36
C LEU A 83 4.33 9.17 -20.93
N ALA A 84 3.46 9.63 -20.02
CA ALA A 84 3.74 9.80 -18.61
C ALA A 84 4.02 8.46 -17.92
N LEU A 85 3.25 7.42 -18.28
CA LEU A 85 3.53 6.06 -17.82
C LEU A 85 4.88 5.56 -18.35
N HIS A 86 5.15 5.69 -19.65
CA HIS A 86 6.41 5.22 -20.23
C HIS A 86 7.62 5.93 -19.59
N LYS A 87 7.53 7.25 -19.40
CA LYS A 87 8.55 8.02 -18.71
C LYS A 87 8.75 7.56 -17.27
N ALA A 88 7.68 7.27 -16.53
CA ALA A 88 7.78 6.79 -15.16
C ALA A 88 8.44 5.40 -15.07
N LEU A 89 8.21 4.54 -16.08
CA LEU A 89 8.87 3.24 -16.21
C LEU A 89 10.36 3.41 -16.50
N ASP A 90 10.71 4.27 -17.46
CA ASP A 90 12.09 4.60 -17.81
C ASP A 90 12.87 5.19 -16.62
N ASP A 91 12.28 6.16 -15.91
CA ASP A 91 12.86 6.79 -14.71
C ASP A 91 13.10 5.75 -13.60
N SER A 92 12.30 4.68 -13.58
CA SER A 92 12.42 3.56 -12.63
C SER A 92 13.33 2.43 -13.14
N GLY A 93 13.83 2.52 -14.38
CA GLY A 93 14.63 1.50 -15.05
C GLY A 93 13.87 0.18 -15.23
N LEU A 94 12.58 0.27 -15.54
CA LEU A 94 11.67 -0.83 -15.85
C LEU A 94 11.22 -0.75 -17.30
N ASP A 95 11.08 -1.90 -17.95
CA ASP A 95 10.48 -2.02 -19.28
C ASP A 95 9.02 -2.46 -19.20
N GLU A 96 8.19 -2.09 -20.18
CA GLU A 96 6.79 -2.50 -20.23
C GLU A 96 6.64 -4.03 -20.32
N ALA A 97 7.42 -4.70 -21.17
CA ALA A 97 7.32 -6.15 -21.31
C ALA A 97 7.80 -6.85 -20.04
N GLY A 98 8.87 -6.35 -19.42
CA GLY A 98 9.34 -6.80 -18.12
C GLY A 98 8.27 -6.63 -17.03
N LEU A 99 7.65 -5.45 -16.94
CA LEU A 99 6.59 -5.18 -15.96
C LEU A 99 5.39 -6.10 -16.16
N ARG A 100 4.95 -6.35 -17.38
CA ARG A 100 3.86 -7.32 -17.64
C ARG A 100 4.20 -8.73 -17.14
N GLN A 101 5.45 -9.17 -17.29
CA GLN A 101 5.89 -10.45 -16.71
C GLN A 101 5.89 -10.45 -15.18
N LEU A 102 6.27 -9.32 -14.56
CA LEU A 102 6.21 -9.15 -13.11
C LEU A 102 4.77 -9.16 -12.60
N LEU A 103 3.84 -8.51 -13.32
CA LEU A 103 2.40 -8.57 -13.00
C LEU A 103 1.85 -9.98 -13.10
N ALA A 104 2.18 -10.72 -14.17
CA ALA A 104 1.78 -12.11 -14.31
C ALA A 104 2.30 -12.99 -13.15
N ARG A 105 3.54 -12.72 -12.71
CA ARG A 105 4.14 -13.40 -11.55
C ARG A 105 3.41 -13.06 -10.25
N GLU A 106 3.07 -11.79 -10.03
CA GLU A 106 2.34 -11.32 -8.86
C GLU A 106 0.93 -11.92 -8.79
N LEU A 107 0.19 -11.86 -9.90
CA LEU A 107 -1.14 -12.48 -10.05
C LEU A 107 -1.08 -13.99 -9.79
N LYS A 108 0.00 -14.66 -10.20
CA LYS A 108 0.21 -16.08 -9.91
C LYS A 108 0.35 -16.35 -8.42
N VAL A 109 1.14 -15.54 -7.71
CA VAL A 109 1.28 -15.66 -6.25
C VAL A 109 -0.09 -15.50 -5.58
N GLU A 110 -0.84 -14.46 -5.96
CA GLU A 110 -2.17 -14.20 -5.41
C GLU A 110 -3.13 -15.38 -5.68
N THR A 111 -3.18 -15.88 -6.91
CA THR A 111 -4.03 -17.01 -7.29
C THR A 111 -3.68 -18.27 -6.49
N VAL A 112 -2.40 -18.53 -6.23
CA VAL A 112 -1.97 -19.66 -5.40
C VAL A 112 -2.46 -19.49 -3.96
N LEU A 113 -2.32 -18.30 -3.38
CA LEU A 113 -2.82 -18.02 -2.03
C LEU A 113 -4.34 -18.17 -1.95
N GLN A 114 -5.08 -17.62 -2.92
CA GLN A 114 -6.53 -17.78 -3.01
C GLN A 114 -6.95 -19.26 -3.11
N ARG A 115 -6.24 -20.06 -3.91
CA ARG A 115 -6.47 -21.50 -4.03
C ARG A 115 -6.27 -22.24 -2.72
N VAL A 116 -5.23 -21.90 -1.97
CA VAL A 116 -4.98 -22.47 -0.63
C VAL A 116 -6.11 -22.09 0.33
N CYS A 117 -6.54 -20.83 0.29
CA CYS A 117 -7.62 -20.34 1.14
C CYS A 117 -9.00 -20.92 0.80
N ALA A 118 -9.26 -21.26 -0.47
CA ALA A 118 -10.55 -21.78 -0.92
C ALA A 118 -10.94 -23.13 -0.26
N GLY A 119 -9.96 -23.88 0.25
CA GLY A 119 -10.20 -25.13 0.99
C GLY A 119 -10.44 -24.95 2.49
N LEU A 120 -10.36 -23.73 3.01
CA LEU A 120 -10.55 -23.45 4.43
C LEU A 120 -12.04 -23.39 4.78
N PRO A 121 -12.43 -23.83 5.99
CA PRO A 121 -13.80 -23.69 6.45
C PRO A 121 -14.17 -22.21 6.56
N GLU A 122 -15.44 -21.91 6.28
CA GLU A 122 -15.99 -20.58 6.51
C GLU A 122 -15.97 -20.26 8.01
N ILE A 123 -15.62 -19.02 8.35
CA ILE A 123 -15.56 -18.57 9.73
C ILE A 123 -17.00 -18.39 10.23
N THR A 124 -17.36 -19.10 11.31
CA THR A 124 -18.72 -19.03 11.87
C THR A 124 -18.85 -17.91 12.90
N ASP A 125 -20.10 -17.49 13.18
CA ASP A 125 -20.39 -16.54 14.27
C ASP A 125 -19.88 -17.04 15.63
N THR A 126 -19.84 -18.36 15.83
CA THR A 126 -19.29 -18.98 17.04
C THR A 126 -17.78 -18.76 17.13
N ASP A 127 -17.04 -18.92 16.03
CA ASP A 127 -15.59 -18.69 15.98
C ASP A 127 -15.26 -17.22 16.26
N VAL A 128 -16.04 -16.31 15.67
CA VAL A 128 -15.91 -14.86 15.90
C VAL A 128 -16.18 -14.53 17.37
N SER A 129 -17.23 -15.10 17.95
CA SER A 129 -17.58 -14.88 19.37
C SER A 129 -16.50 -15.40 20.31
N LEU A 130 -16.00 -16.62 20.07
CA LEU A 130 -14.90 -17.21 20.84
C LEU A 130 -13.64 -16.34 20.77
N TYR A 131 -13.28 -15.86 19.57
CA TYR A 131 -12.14 -14.97 19.40
C TYR A 131 -12.31 -13.67 20.19
N TYR A 132 -13.50 -13.06 20.14
CA TYR A 132 -13.80 -11.84 20.89
C TYR A 132 -13.65 -12.03 22.40
N PHE A 133 -14.24 -13.09 22.96
CA PHE A 133 -14.18 -13.36 24.40
C PHE A 133 -12.80 -13.81 24.90
N ASN A 134 -12.00 -14.45 24.05
CA ASN A 134 -10.64 -14.89 24.39
C ASN A 134 -9.57 -13.78 24.24
N HIS A 135 -9.89 -12.69 23.55
CA HIS A 135 -8.96 -11.58 23.29
C HIS A 135 -9.50 -10.20 23.70
N PRO A 136 -10.09 -10.04 24.91
CA PRO A 136 -10.71 -8.78 25.32
C PRO A 136 -9.72 -7.60 25.30
N GLU A 137 -8.43 -7.84 25.50
CA GLU A 137 -7.36 -6.84 25.44
C GLU A 137 -7.24 -6.15 24.08
N ARG A 138 -7.58 -6.84 22.98
CA ARG A 138 -7.55 -6.28 21.62
C ARG A 138 -8.76 -5.41 21.32
N PHE A 139 -9.82 -5.53 22.11
CA PHE A 139 -11.08 -4.81 21.92
C PHE A 139 -11.30 -3.71 22.96
N VAL A 140 -10.28 -3.40 23.78
CA VAL A 140 -10.32 -2.25 24.68
C VAL A 140 -10.32 -0.97 23.85
N ARG A 141 -11.47 -0.30 23.83
CA ARG A 141 -11.57 1.06 23.28
C ARG A 141 -11.19 2.04 24.38
N PRO A 142 -10.19 2.90 24.16
CA PRO A 142 -9.93 3.98 25.11
C PRO A 142 -11.19 4.85 25.23
N ALA A 143 -11.36 5.48 26.38
CA ALA A 143 -12.50 6.34 26.63
C ALA A 143 -12.60 7.41 25.52
N THR A 144 -13.64 7.32 24.69
CA THR A 144 -13.95 8.34 23.71
C THR A 144 -14.89 9.38 24.34
N ARG A 145 -14.85 10.59 23.79
CA ARG A 145 -15.76 11.69 24.15
C ARG A 145 -16.28 12.28 22.87
N LEU A 146 -17.59 12.56 22.83
CA LEU A 146 -18.15 13.40 21.77
C LEU A 146 -17.72 14.85 22.05
N ALA A 147 -17.03 15.47 21.10
CA ALA A 147 -16.60 16.86 21.18
C ALA A 147 -17.12 17.63 19.97
N ARG A 148 -17.44 18.92 20.18
CA ARG A 148 -17.66 19.87 19.10
C ARG A 148 -16.53 20.87 19.16
N GLN A 149 -15.81 21.05 18.06
CA GLN A 149 -14.66 21.95 17.99
C GLN A 149 -15.03 23.20 17.20
N ILE A 150 -14.61 24.35 17.70
CA ILE A 150 -14.58 25.62 16.98
C ILE A 150 -13.11 26.03 16.89
N LEU A 151 -12.58 26.14 15.68
CA LEU A 151 -11.23 26.64 15.43
C LEU A 151 -11.30 28.09 14.98
N ILE A 152 -10.58 28.96 15.69
CA ILE A 152 -10.36 30.35 15.26
C ILE A 152 -8.87 30.48 14.93
N THR A 153 -8.55 30.76 13.68
CA THR A 153 -7.17 30.91 13.21
C THR A 153 -6.63 32.29 13.59
N VAL A 154 -5.33 32.34 13.89
CA VAL A 154 -4.59 33.58 14.11
C VAL A 154 -3.79 33.89 12.86
N ASN A 155 -4.01 35.05 12.26
CA ASN A 155 -3.23 35.55 11.15
C ASN A 155 -3.06 37.08 11.31
N GLU A 156 -1.82 37.52 11.48
CA GLU A 156 -1.47 38.93 11.69
C GLU A 156 -1.62 39.77 10.41
N ASP A 157 -1.70 39.14 9.23
CA ASP A 157 -1.98 39.82 7.96
C ASP A 157 -3.44 40.29 7.86
N PHE A 158 -4.33 39.76 8.71
CA PHE A 158 -5.75 40.11 8.76
C PHE A 158 -6.10 40.71 10.12
N PRO A 159 -6.45 42.00 10.21
CA PRO A 159 -6.75 42.68 11.48
C PRO A 159 -7.81 41.97 12.35
N GLU A 160 -8.78 41.33 11.69
CA GLU A 160 -9.87 40.57 12.32
C GLU A 160 -9.44 39.24 12.95
N ASN A 161 -8.31 38.69 12.51
CA ASN A 161 -7.74 37.43 12.99
C ASN A 161 -6.38 37.63 13.67
N SER A 162 -6.03 38.88 14.02
CA SER A 162 -4.92 39.15 14.94
C SER A 162 -5.11 38.38 16.25
N ARG A 163 -4.00 38.05 16.93
CA ARG A 163 -4.04 37.25 18.17
C ARG A 163 -5.05 37.78 19.19
N THR A 164 -5.12 39.10 19.34
CA THR A 164 -6.03 39.78 20.29
C THR A 164 -7.49 39.62 19.88
N SER A 165 -7.81 39.79 18.60
CA SER A 165 -9.18 39.66 18.08
C SER A 165 -9.69 38.22 18.14
N ALA A 166 -8.84 37.26 17.76
CA ALA A 166 -9.11 35.83 17.86
C ALA A 166 -9.36 35.41 19.32
N TRP A 167 -8.53 35.88 20.27
CA TRP A 167 -8.69 35.60 21.69
C TRP A 167 -9.99 36.16 22.27
N ARG A 168 -10.36 37.39 21.89
CA ARG A 168 -11.65 37.96 22.30
C ARG A 168 -12.82 37.13 21.78
N ARG A 169 -12.76 36.71 20.51
CA ARG A 169 -13.84 35.95 19.85
C ARG A 169 -14.02 34.56 20.46
N ILE A 170 -12.94 33.85 20.77
CA ILE A 170 -13.05 32.50 21.36
C ILE A 170 -13.63 32.54 22.78
N ASN A 171 -13.28 33.54 23.59
CA ASN A 171 -13.85 33.68 24.94
C ASN A 171 -15.34 34.08 24.89
N LEU A 172 -15.74 34.96 23.97
CA LEU A 172 -17.15 35.30 23.76
C LEU A 172 -17.99 34.08 23.32
N ILE A 173 -17.39 33.15 22.58
CA ILE A 173 -18.05 31.89 22.19
C ILE A 173 -18.08 30.92 23.37
N ALA A 174 -17.03 30.87 24.20
CA ALA A 174 -16.97 29.99 25.37
C ALA A 174 -17.93 30.39 26.50
N GLU A 175 -18.32 31.66 26.58
CA GLU A 175 -19.30 32.17 27.56
C GLU A 175 -20.77 31.93 27.15
N ARG A 176 -21.03 31.41 25.95
CA ARG A 176 -22.37 31.10 25.43
C ARG A 176 -22.72 29.62 25.60
#